data_AF-A0A7C3SME4-F1
#
_entry.id   AF-A0A7C3SME4-F1
#
_cell.length_a   1.000
_cell.length_b   1.000
_cell.length_c   1.000
_cell.angle_alpha   90.00
_cell.angle_beta   90.00
_cell.angle_gamma   90.00
#
_symmetry.space_group_name_H-M   'P 1'
#
loop_
_entity.id
_entity.type
_entity.pdbx_description
1 polymer ?
#
loop_
_entity_poly.entity_id
_entity_poly.type
_entity_poly.pdbx_seq_one_letter_code
_entity_poly.pdbx_strand_id
1 'polypeptide(L)'
;MRRRITTPSPPGAIAFVVISERRAKGPAKISAGISWATGRPHGYVLEFHDSNSSLETLERLERMWREIRENEELDLDKPRYVVEELEVPEGYYGSVVAALVFSEICYLDAR
;
A
#
# COMPACT_ATOMS: atom_id res chain seq x y z
N MET A 1 0.23 -9.13 -24.68
CA MET A 1 0.84 -8.49 -23.49
C MET A 1 0.24 -7.10 -23.33
N ARG A 2 -0.61 -6.85 -22.33
CA ARG A 2 -1.27 -5.53 -22.14
C ARG A 2 -0.26 -4.56 -21.51
N ARG A 3 0.14 -3.49 -22.22
CA ARG A 3 0.91 -2.39 -21.62
C ARG A 3 -0.01 -1.63 -20.67
N ARG A 4 0.33 -1.57 -19.38
CA ARG A 4 -0.31 -0.61 -18.46
C ARG A 4 0.20 0.77 -18.82
N ILE A 5 -0.68 1.60 -19.38
CA ILE A 5 -0.45 3.03 -19.51
C ILE A 5 -1.20 3.65 -18.32
N THR A 6 -0.47 4.14 -17.32
CA THR A 6 -1.06 5.00 -16.29
C THR A 6 -1.12 6.40 -16.86
N THR A 7 -2.31 6.93 -17.11
CA THR A 7 -2.48 8.34 -17.47
C THR A 7 -2.02 9.16 -16.27
N PRO A 8 -1.00 10.03 -16.39
CA PRO A 8 -0.59 10.87 -15.26
C PRO A 8 -1.76 11.76 -14.83
N SER A 9 -2.06 11.77 -13.53
CA SER A 9 -3.06 12.67 -12.96
C SER A 9 -2.58 14.12 -13.09
N PRO A 10 -3.43 15.07 -13.53
CA PRO A 10 -3.04 16.47 -13.58
C PRO A 10 -2.75 16.99 -12.16
N PRO A 11 -1.80 17.93 -12.00
CA PRO A 11 -1.59 18.60 -10.72
C PRO A 11 -2.90 19.18 -10.17
N GLY A 12 -3.20 18.90 -8.90
CA GLY A 12 -4.44 19.34 -8.24
C GLY A 12 -5.65 18.44 -8.46
N ALA A 13 -5.51 17.30 -9.15
CA ALA A 13 -6.59 16.32 -9.27
C ALA A 13 -7.04 15.76 -7.92
N ILE A 14 -8.34 15.55 -7.77
CA ILE A 14 -8.91 14.78 -6.66
C ILE A 14 -8.72 13.30 -6.98
N ALA A 15 -8.08 12.57 -6.06
CA ALA A 15 -7.82 11.13 -6.20
C ALA A 15 -8.41 10.37 -5.02
N PHE A 16 -9.00 9.21 -5.30
CA PHE A 16 -9.38 8.25 -4.27
C PHE A 16 -8.15 7.40 -3.94
N VAL A 17 -7.80 7.33 -2.66
CA VAL A 17 -6.56 6.71 -2.20
C VAL A 17 -6.76 6.00 -0.87
N VAL A 18 -6.05 4.89 -0.66
CA VAL A 18 -5.70 4.43 0.69
C VAL A 18 -4.25 4.80 0.93
N ILE A 19 -3.94 5.37 2.10
CA ILE A 19 -2.61 5.88 2.44
C ILE A 19 -2.20 5.36 3.82
N SER A 20 -1.01 4.76 3.86
CA SER A 20 -0.31 4.45 5.10
C SER A 20 0.83 5.44 5.29
N GLU A 21 0.85 6.15 6.43
CA GLU A 21 1.86 7.17 6.71
C GLU A 21 2.39 7.02 8.15
N ARG A 22 3.71 7.14 8.30
CA ARG A 22 4.34 7.39 9.60
C ARG A 22 5.25 8.60 9.53
N ARG A 23 5.17 9.44 10.56
CA ARG A 23 6.03 10.62 10.76
C ARG A 23 6.83 10.48 12.04
N ALA A 24 8.07 10.95 12.04
CA ALA A 24 8.90 10.99 13.24
C ALA A 24 9.91 12.13 13.20
N LYS A 25 10.36 12.56 14.39
CA LYS A 25 11.58 13.37 14.55
C LYS A 25 12.75 12.42 14.81
N GLY A 26 13.88 12.66 14.16
CA GLY A 26 15.08 11.83 14.33
C GLY A 26 15.81 12.06 15.65
N PRO A 27 16.67 11.10 16.07
CA PRO A 27 17.00 9.87 15.35
C PRO A 27 15.87 8.83 15.45
N ALA A 28 15.40 8.32 14.30
CA ALA A 28 14.31 7.35 14.24
C ALA A 28 14.40 6.51 12.96
N LYS A 29 13.96 5.26 13.03
CA LYS A 29 13.67 4.44 11.85
C LYS A 29 12.17 4.21 11.78
N ILE A 30 11.56 4.49 10.64
CA ILE A 30 10.11 4.41 10.43
C ILE A 30 9.79 3.62 9.17
N SER A 31 8.64 2.95 9.16
CA SER A 31 8.18 2.18 8.02
C SER A 31 6.66 2.30 7.86
N ALA A 32 6.20 2.20 6.62
CA ALA A 32 4.79 2.17 6.28
C ALA A 32 4.56 1.25 5.08
N GLY A 33 3.40 0.64 5.02
CA GLY A 33 3.09 -0.32 3.97
C GLY A 33 1.60 -0.42 3.68
N ILE A 34 1.33 -0.75 2.42
CA ILE A 34 0.00 -1.11 1.93
C ILE A 34 0.09 -2.47 1.28
N SER A 35 -0.96 -3.26 1.46
CA SER A 35 -1.16 -4.49 0.71
C SER A 35 -2.59 -4.58 0.19
N TRP A 36 -2.77 -5.27 -0.94
CA TRP A 36 -4.08 -5.42 -1.55
C TRP A 36 -4.23 -6.74 -2.28
N ALA A 37 -5.46 -7.26 -2.28
CA ALA A 37 -5.88 -8.41 -3.07
C ALA A 37 -7.24 -8.14 -3.69
N THR A 38 -7.42 -8.60 -4.93
CA THR A 38 -8.73 -8.71 -5.57
C THR A 38 -9.39 -10.03 -5.18
N GLY A 39 -10.71 -10.12 -5.29
CA GLY A 39 -11.43 -11.33 -4.96
C GLY A 39 -12.94 -11.17 -4.97
N ARG A 40 -13.64 -12.19 -4.45
CA ARG A 40 -15.10 -12.22 -4.28
C ARG A 40 -15.47 -12.25 -2.79
N PRO A 41 -16.53 -11.55 -2.36
CA PRO A 41 -17.39 -10.67 -3.17
C PRO A 41 -16.71 -9.33 -3.55
N HIS A 42 -15.62 -8.96 -2.89
CA HIS A 42 -14.83 -7.76 -3.20
C HIS A 42 -13.36 -7.97 -2.83
N GLY A 43 -12.51 -7.03 -3.24
CA GLY A 43 -11.12 -6.96 -2.81
C GLY A 43 -10.96 -6.34 -1.42
N TYR A 44 -9.73 -6.42 -0.90
CA TYR A 44 -9.31 -5.79 0.36
C TYR A 44 -8.04 -4.98 0.14
N VAL A 45 -7.92 -3.89 0.89
CA VAL A 45 -6.72 -3.07 1.00
C VAL A 45 -6.40 -2.94 2.49
N LEU A 46 -5.18 -3.27 2.88
CA LEU A 46 -4.71 -3.21 4.26
C LEU A 46 -3.54 -2.25 4.35
N GLU A 47 -3.52 -1.44 5.39
CA GLU A 47 -2.44 -0.50 5.70
C GLU A 47 -1.81 -0.84 7.05
N PHE A 48 -0.51 -0.57 7.17
CA PHE A 48 0.19 -0.66 8.44
C PHE A 48 1.41 0.27 8.45
N HIS A 49 1.57 1.03 9.54
CA HIS A 49 2.65 2.01 9.68
C HIS A 49 3.27 2.02 11.08
N ASP A 50 3.04 0.99 11.91
CA ASP A 50 3.53 0.97 13.29
C ASP A 50 4.74 0.05 13.51
N SER A 51 5.77 0.19 12.67
CA SER A 51 7.06 -0.50 12.87
C SER A 51 8.27 0.35 12.52
N ASN A 52 9.44 -0.15 12.90
CA ASN A 52 10.73 0.50 12.66
C ASN A 52 11.52 -0.16 11.51
N SER A 53 10.93 -1.12 10.77
CA SER A 53 11.56 -1.72 9.60
C SER A 53 10.53 -2.20 8.58
N SER A 54 10.94 -2.26 7.31
CA SER A 54 10.12 -2.80 6.23
C SER A 54 9.78 -4.27 6.42
N LEU A 55 10.66 -5.06 7.04
CA LEU A 55 10.41 -6.48 7.36
C LEU A 55 9.27 -6.64 8.36
N GLU A 56 9.31 -5.91 9.49
CA GLU A 56 8.23 -5.95 10.50
C GLU A 56 6.89 -5.48 9.91
N THR A 57 6.90 -4.45 9.06
CA THR A 57 5.69 -4.01 8.34
C THR A 57 5.14 -5.13 7.45
N LEU A 58 6.01 -5.78 6.67
CA LEU A 58 5.60 -6.87 5.79
C LEU A 58 5.01 -8.03 6.57
N GLU A 59 5.69 -8.49 7.62
CA GLU A 59 5.23 -9.58 8.49
C GLU A 59 3.88 -9.25 9.15
N ARG A 60 3.66 -7.99 9.54
CA ARG A 60 2.37 -7.56 10.08
C ARG A 60 1.26 -7.61 9.03
N LEU A 61 1.51 -7.11 7.82
CA LEU A 61 0.54 -7.17 6.71
C LEU A 61 0.23 -8.64 6.35
N GLU A 62 1.23 -9.51 6.32
CA GLU A 62 1.03 -10.96 6.12
C GLU A 62 0.20 -11.60 7.25
N ARG A 63 0.39 -11.18 8.49
CA ARG A 63 -0.44 -11.62 9.62
C ARG A 63 -1.89 -11.17 9.44
N MET A 64 -2.13 -9.92 9.05
CA MET A 64 -3.49 -9.42 8.78
C MET A 64 -4.18 -10.18 7.64
N TRP A 65 -3.45 -10.55 6.58
CA TRP A 65 -4.00 -11.40 5.52
C TRP A 65 -4.36 -12.80 5.99
N ARG A 66 -3.58 -13.38 6.92
CA ARG A 66 -3.93 -14.68 7.52
C ARG A 66 -5.22 -14.58 8.31
N GLU A 67 -5.37 -13.54 9.15
CA GLU A 67 -6.59 -13.26 9.91
C GLU A 67 -7.82 -13.12 8.98
N ILE A 68 -7.68 -12.46 7.82
CA ILE A 68 -8.78 -12.30 6.85
C ILE A 68 -9.13 -13.62 6.16
N ARG A 69 -8.13 -14.45 5.83
CA ARG A 69 -8.31 -15.72 5.13
C ARG A 69 -8.90 -16.83 5.99
N GLU A 70 -8.97 -16.64 7.30
CA GLU A 70 -9.73 -17.53 8.18
C GLU A 70 -11.24 -17.48 7.87
N ASN A 71 -11.71 -16.46 7.15
CA ASN A 71 -13.08 -16.40 6.64
C ASN A 71 -13.23 -17.23 5.35
N GLU A 72 -13.92 -18.36 5.44
CA GLU A 72 -14.16 -19.31 4.33
C GLU A 72 -15.05 -18.75 3.21
N GLU A 73 -15.76 -17.65 3.42
CA GLU A 73 -16.61 -17.02 2.40
C GLU A 73 -15.83 -16.17 1.40
N LEU A 74 -14.54 -15.95 1.63
CA LEU A 74 -13.69 -15.07 0.82
C LEU A 74 -12.83 -15.87 -0.17
N ASP A 75 -12.98 -15.56 -1.45
CA ASP A 75 -12.12 -16.06 -2.52
C ASP A 75 -11.19 -14.94 -2.98
N LEU A 76 -9.98 -14.89 -2.40
CA LEU A 76 -9.00 -13.82 -2.58
C LEU A 76 -7.78 -14.28 -3.39
N ASP A 77 -7.37 -13.46 -4.35
CA ASP A 77 -6.10 -13.62 -5.06
C ASP A 77 -4.90 -13.51 -4.09
N LYS A 78 -3.71 -13.84 -4.61
CA LYS A 78 -2.47 -13.58 -3.86
C LYS A 78 -2.31 -12.06 -3.62
N PRO A 79 -2.16 -11.62 -2.36
CA PRO A 79 -1.96 -10.22 -2.06
C PRO A 79 -0.65 -9.69 -2.65
N ARG A 80 -0.68 -8.42 -3.01
CA ARG A 80 0.47 -7.61 -3.40
C ARG A 80 0.80 -6.65 -2.27
N TYR A 81 2.05 -6.21 -2.21
CA TYR A 81 2.58 -5.40 -1.13
C TYR A 81 3.42 -4.27 -1.71
N VAL A 82 3.35 -3.10 -1.07
CA VAL A 82 4.30 -1.99 -1.20
C VAL A 82 4.65 -1.59 0.22
N VAL A 83 5.93 -1.65 0.55
CA VAL A 83 6.43 -1.32 1.89
C VAL A 83 7.67 -0.46 1.71
N GLU A 84 7.69 0.67 2.41
CA GLU A 84 8.79 1.61 2.39
C GLU A 84 9.30 1.84 3.82
N GLU A 85 10.59 2.15 3.94
CA GLU A 85 11.21 2.54 5.19
C GLU A 85 12.08 3.79 5.02
N LEU A 86 12.24 4.53 6.11
CA LEU A 86 13.05 5.73 6.15
C LEU A 86 13.84 5.77 7.46
N GLU A 87 15.14 6.05 7.36
CA GLU A 87 15.97 6.49 8.47
C GLU A 87 15.93 8.02 8.55
N VAL A 88 15.45 8.55 9.68
CA VAL A 88 15.33 9.99 9.92
C VAL A 88 16.55 10.43 10.74
N PRO A 89 17.43 11.27 10.18
CA PRO A 89 18.62 11.75 10.89
C PRO A 89 18.26 12.63 12.09
N GLU A 90 19.17 12.69 13.06
CA GLU A 90 19.03 13.58 14.22
C GLU A 90 18.80 15.03 13.80
N GLY A 91 17.84 15.70 14.47
CA GLY A 91 17.50 17.10 14.19
C GLY A 91 16.52 17.31 13.03
N TYR A 92 16.15 16.26 12.29
CA TYR A 92 15.20 16.35 11.17
C TYR A 92 13.84 15.73 11.50
N TYR A 93 12.83 16.13 10.74
CA TYR A 93 11.52 15.47 10.67
C TYR A 93 11.44 14.69 9.37
N GLY A 94 10.97 13.45 9.43
CA GLY A 94 10.78 12.59 8.27
C GLY A 94 9.37 12.01 8.22
N SER A 95 8.95 11.67 7.00
CA SER A 95 7.72 10.91 6.75
C SER A 95 8.00 9.81 5.74
N VAL A 96 7.43 8.63 5.99
CA VAL A 96 7.37 7.52 5.04
C VAL A 96 5.91 7.29 4.68
N VAL A 97 5.64 7.17 3.38
CA VAL A 97 4.28 7.08 2.83
C VAL A 97 4.21 5.94 1.82
N ALA A 98 3.22 5.06 1.99
CA ALA A 98 2.80 4.11 0.97
C ALA A 98 1.36 4.44 0.58
N ALA A 99 1.04 4.39 -0.72
CA ALA A 99 -0.30 4.75 -1.22
C ALA A 99 -0.77 3.79 -2.31
N LEU A 100 -2.04 3.40 -2.24
CA LEU A 100 -2.75 2.75 -3.34
C LEU A 100 -3.73 3.76 -3.94
N VAL A 101 -3.42 4.21 -5.16
CA VAL A 101 -4.21 5.21 -5.88
C VAL A 101 -5.21 4.52 -6.80
N PHE A 102 -6.50 4.74 -6.57
CA PHE A 102 -7.54 4.30 -7.48
C PHE A 102 -7.60 5.30 -8.65
N SER A 103 -7.20 4.83 -9.82
CA SER A 103 -7.26 5.60 -11.07
C SER A 103 -8.17 4.86 -12.06
N GLU A 104 -8.83 5.61 -12.93
CA GLU A 104 -9.53 4.99 -14.05
C GLU A 104 -8.51 4.30 -14.95
N ILE A 105 -8.58 2.97 -15.04
CA ILE A 105 -7.76 2.19 -15.96
C ILE A 105 -8.47 2.21 -17.32
N CYS A 106 -8.08 3.12 -18.20
CA CYS A 106 -8.44 3.00 -19.61
C CYS A 106 -7.67 1.83 -20.24
N TYR A 107 -8.31 0.68 -20.41
CA TYR A 107 -7.84 -0.32 -21.37
C TYR A 107 -8.28 0.13 -22.76
N LEU A 108 -7.36 0.71 -23.54
CA LEU A 108 -7.54 0.75 -24.99
C LEU A 108 -7.29 -0.67 -25.50
N ASP A 109 -8.35 -1.37 -25.91
CA ASP A 109 -8.23 -2.58 -26.68
C ASP A 109 -7.53 -2.22 -28.00
N ALA A 110 -6.32 -2.74 -28.19
CA ALA A 110 -5.69 -2.74 -29.51
C ALA A 110 -6.56 -3.62 -30.42
N ARG A 111 -7.29 -2.99 -31.33
CA ARG A 111 -7.93 -3.65 -32.47
C ARG A 111 -6.89 -4.33 -33.34
#